data_AF-A0A2U8FD81-F1
#
_entry.id   AF-A0A2U8FD81-F1
#
_cell.length_a   1.000
_cell.length_b   1.000
_cell.length_c   1.000
_cell.angle_alpha   90.00
_cell.angle_beta   90.00
_cell.angle_gamma   90.00
#
_symmetry.space_group_name_H-M   'P 1'
#
loop_
_entity.id
_entity.type
_entity.pdbx_description
1 polymer ?
#
loop_
_entity_poly.entity_id
_entity_poly.type
_entity_poly.pdbx_seq_one_letter_code
_entity_poly.pdbx_strand_id
1 'polypeptide(L)'
;MAYKHIIYMGAYSLKTWIRKIFEKEIELPEYQRDFTWNSKNGENLKESLEKGYYIPPVTLAKYNDKIYLLDGQQRLTSIICLYLGVWPKDKNKKNIQKEDEEQEYEKEFSPNFTFKILQDLQLGSVKTLLGDPDEFQKEIFEKSTKYLEKQELKFKDIENIFLPYCLIMPNLKEYKDQRDFFAETFRRMNTLGQQLSKKELRGTIFWLYKNIKQDIYTDRVKNFEEELKKLRVFGNDSDMLGYFAIVCNSKKRAGKIMENMKEITNKYSRDTEEFRRYVVDFLLCYGKGEYNNIWDKKDIECIKNNQDRFQDSESYFLDFFRENKKNYKERNISYQDVYLFSFILYVYFSKKEISKDKISELLESARKNMSEYLENLKNSKEDTLENYRKEPNTAKRIAQRLLIAFQVVYPEEYGNE
;
A
#
# COMPACT_ATOMS: atom_id res chain seq x y z
N MET A 1 -10.83 -24.02 -26.86
CA MET A 1 -10.71 -23.15 -25.67
C MET A 1 -11.10 -21.75 -26.07
N ALA A 2 -12.10 -21.14 -25.44
CA ALA A 2 -12.30 -19.70 -25.62
C ALA A 2 -11.13 -18.96 -24.96
N TYR A 3 -10.57 -17.96 -25.62
CA TYR A 3 -9.57 -17.09 -25.00
C TYR A 3 -10.18 -16.44 -23.75
N LYS A 4 -9.46 -16.47 -22.62
CA LYS A 4 -9.89 -15.81 -21.37
C LYS A 4 -9.88 -14.28 -21.49
N HIS A 5 -9.11 -13.74 -22.43
CA HIS A 5 -9.04 -12.33 -22.77
C HIS A 5 -8.47 -12.16 -24.18
N ILE A 6 -8.73 -11.01 -24.80
CA ILE A 6 -8.14 -10.57 -26.07
C ILE A 6 -7.29 -9.33 -25.79
N ILE A 7 -6.12 -9.23 -26.41
CA ILE A 7 -5.26 -8.05 -26.33
C ILE A 7 -5.32 -7.34 -27.68
N TYR A 8 -5.75 -6.08 -27.67
CA TYR A 8 -5.71 -5.20 -28.83
C TYR A 8 -4.50 -4.28 -28.70
N MET A 9 -3.61 -4.32 -29.69
CA MET A 9 -2.47 -3.43 -29.76
C MET A 9 -2.68 -2.42 -30.88
N GLY A 10 -2.22 -1.20 -30.67
CA GLY A 10 -2.32 -0.14 -31.66
C GLY A 10 -1.56 1.09 -31.22
N ALA A 11 -1.78 2.20 -31.91
CA ALA A 11 -1.27 3.50 -31.51
C ALA A 11 -2.35 4.56 -31.71
N TYR A 12 -2.40 5.51 -30.79
CA TYR A 12 -3.24 6.70 -30.91
C TYR A 12 -2.33 7.91 -31.11
N SER A 13 -2.78 8.86 -31.92
CA SER A 13 -2.14 10.17 -31.96
C SER A 13 -2.21 10.83 -30.59
N LEU A 14 -1.28 11.72 -30.27
CA LEU A 14 -1.32 12.47 -29.00
C LEU A 14 -2.65 13.23 -28.87
N LYS A 15 -3.17 13.79 -29.98
CA LYS A 15 -4.51 14.41 -30.03
C LYS A 15 -5.61 13.45 -29.57
N THR A 16 -5.57 12.21 -30.04
CA THR A 16 -6.56 11.18 -29.67
C THR A 16 -6.44 10.80 -28.20
N TRP A 17 -5.22 10.67 -27.67
CA TRP A 17 -5.00 10.43 -26.23
C TRP A 17 -5.55 11.56 -25.36
N ILE A 18 -5.20 12.81 -25.69
CA ILE A 18 -5.68 13.99 -24.97
C ILE A 18 -7.20 14.01 -25.01
N ARG A 19 -7.82 13.84 -26.18
CA ARG A 19 -9.28 13.77 -26.31
C ARG A 19 -9.90 12.72 -25.39
N LYS A 20 -9.45 11.46 -25.50
CA LYS A 20 -9.98 10.34 -24.70
C LYS A 20 -9.86 10.57 -23.20
N ILE A 21 -8.79 11.21 -22.76
CA ILE A 21 -8.61 11.57 -21.35
C ILE A 21 -9.63 12.64 -20.99
N PHE A 22 -9.67 13.80 -21.64
CA PHE A 22 -10.59 14.87 -21.24
C PHE A 22 -12.08 14.50 -21.43
N GLU A 23 -12.42 13.64 -22.38
CA GLU A 23 -13.78 13.09 -22.57
C GLU A 23 -14.15 11.98 -21.56
N LYS A 24 -13.25 11.64 -20.62
CA LYS A 24 -13.46 10.60 -19.59
C LYS A 24 -13.72 9.20 -20.19
N GLU A 25 -13.21 8.93 -21.38
CA GLU A 25 -13.23 7.58 -21.98
C GLU A 25 -12.25 6.62 -21.29
N ILE A 26 -11.22 7.17 -20.63
CA ILE A 26 -10.22 6.42 -19.88
C ILE A 26 -10.27 6.85 -18.41
N GLU A 27 -10.50 5.87 -17.54
CA GLU A 27 -10.60 6.06 -16.11
C GLU A 27 -9.23 5.84 -15.44
N LEU A 28 -8.86 6.77 -14.56
CA LEU A 28 -7.70 6.61 -13.69
C LEU A 28 -8.15 5.96 -12.37
N PRO A 29 -7.68 4.74 -12.05
CA PRO A 29 -8.01 4.15 -10.76
C PRO A 29 -7.51 5.00 -9.57
N GLU A 30 -8.27 5.04 -8.48
CA GLU A 30 -7.97 5.88 -7.30
C GLU A 30 -6.63 5.57 -6.62
N TYR A 31 -6.10 4.37 -6.84
CA TYR A 31 -4.85 3.90 -6.24
C TYR A 31 -3.60 4.23 -7.05
N GLN A 32 -3.74 4.84 -8.23
CA GLN A 32 -2.60 5.18 -9.09
C GLN A 32 -1.69 6.19 -8.40
N ARG A 33 -0.38 6.00 -8.56
CA ARG A 33 0.61 6.86 -7.93
C ARG A 33 0.57 8.27 -8.49
N ASP A 34 1.03 9.17 -7.66
CA ASP A 34 1.21 10.56 -7.99
C ASP A 34 2.21 10.77 -9.10
N PHE A 35 2.08 11.89 -9.81
CA PHE A 35 3.04 12.31 -10.80
C PHE A 35 4.39 12.61 -10.15
N THR A 36 5.42 11.83 -10.47
CA THR A 36 6.77 11.95 -9.90
C THR A 36 7.81 12.35 -10.94
N TRP A 37 7.43 12.52 -12.21
CA TRP A 37 8.34 12.90 -13.28
C TRP A 37 8.69 14.39 -13.18
N ASN A 38 9.98 14.70 -13.23
CA ASN A 38 10.45 16.08 -13.31
C ASN A 38 10.47 16.58 -14.77
N SER A 39 10.74 17.86 -14.98
CA SER A 39 10.79 18.46 -16.31
C SER A 39 11.76 17.73 -17.25
N LYS A 40 12.86 17.18 -16.71
CA LYS A 40 13.84 16.43 -17.50
C LYS A 40 13.28 15.09 -18.03
N ASN A 41 12.45 14.41 -17.24
CA ASN A 41 11.73 13.24 -17.72
C ASN A 41 10.76 13.61 -18.85
N GLY A 42 10.08 14.75 -18.74
CA GLY A 42 9.22 15.31 -19.79
C GLY A 42 9.99 15.63 -21.08
N GLU A 43 11.16 16.27 -20.98
CA GLU A 43 12.06 16.53 -22.10
C GLU A 43 12.45 15.25 -22.85
N ASN A 44 12.92 14.24 -22.11
CA ASN A 44 13.34 12.97 -22.72
C ASN A 44 12.17 12.24 -23.39
N LEU A 45 10.96 12.31 -22.80
CA LEU A 45 9.75 11.75 -23.41
C LEU A 45 9.39 12.48 -24.71
N LYS A 46 9.42 13.81 -24.71
CA LYS A 46 9.17 14.62 -25.90
C LYS A 46 10.15 14.29 -27.01
N GLU A 47 11.45 14.27 -26.70
CA GLU A 47 12.50 13.93 -27.65
C GLU A 47 12.27 12.53 -28.23
N SER A 48 11.93 11.55 -27.38
CA SER A 48 11.66 10.18 -27.83
C SER A 48 10.46 10.12 -28.77
N LEU A 49 9.39 10.84 -28.47
CA LEU A 49 8.17 10.91 -29.28
C LEU A 49 8.44 11.57 -30.64
N GLU A 50 9.16 12.69 -30.66
CA GLU A 50 9.46 13.44 -31.89
C GLU A 50 10.48 12.73 -32.79
N LYS A 51 11.45 12.02 -32.19
CA LYS A 51 12.46 11.26 -32.94
C LYS A 51 12.03 9.83 -33.30
N GLY A 52 10.85 9.39 -32.81
CA GLY A 52 10.35 8.04 -33.05
C GLY A 52 11.14 6.94 -32.32
N TYR A 53 11.79 7.28 -31.20
CA TYR A 53 12.42 6.28 -30.34
C TYR A 53 11.38 5.40 -29.64
N TYR A 54 11.82 4.22 -29.23
CA TYR A 54 10.96 3.30 -28.50
C TYR A 54 10.44 3.93 -27.21
N ILE A 55 9.12 3.90 -27.06
CA ILE A 55 8.41 4.24 -25.83
C ILE A 55 7.51 3.04 -25.52
N PRO A 56 7.48 2.55 -24.28
CA PRO A 56 6.61 1.43 -23.95
C PRO A 56 5.14 1.75 -24.29
N PRO A 57 4.27 0.77 -24.55
CA PRO A 57 2.86 1.04 -24.72
C PRO A 57 2.21 1.54 -23.43
N VAL A 58 1.14 2.31 -23.57
CA VAL A 58 0.18 2.58 -22.49
C VAL A 58 -0.67 1.32 -22.30
N THR A 59 -0.79 0.83 -21.07
CA THR A 59 -1.58 -0.38 -20.80
C THR A 59 -2.95 -0.02 -20.25
N LEU A 60 -3.98 -0.47 -20.96
CA LEU A 60 -5.38 -0.28 -20.65
C LEU A 60 -6.02 -1.64 -20.37
N ALA A 61 -7.03 -1.68 -19.51
CA ALA A 61 -7.89 -2.85 -19.39
C ALA A 61 -9.35 -2.47 -19.28
N LYS A 62 -10.22 -3.24 -19.96
CA LYS A 62 -11.67 -3.13 -19.79
C LYS A 62 -12.08 -3.85 -18.52
N TYR A 63 -12.81 -3.15 -17.65
CA TYR A 63 -13.43 -3.72 -16.45
C TYR A 63 -14.74 -2.98 -16.17
N ASN A 64 -15.82 -3.73 -15.89
CA ASN A 64 -17.14 -3.15 -15.60
C ASN A 64 -17.58 -2.10 -16.65
N ASP A 65 -17.46 -2.46 -17.93
CA ASP A 65 -17.72 -1.62 -19.10
C ASP A 65 -16.94 -0.30 -19.23
N LYS A 66 -15.98 -0.06 -18.34
CA LYS A 66 -15.07 1.08 -18.39
C LYS A 66 -13.67 0.64 -18.81
N ILE A 67 -12.92 1.57 -19.41
CA ILE A 67 -11.51 1.36 -19.74
C ILE A 67 -10.68 2.02 -18.65
N TYR A 68 -9.89 1.23 -17.94
CA TYR A 68 -9.01 1.71 -16.89
C TYR A 68 -7.56 1.77 -17.36
N LEU A 69 -6.86 2.82 -16.95
CA LEU A 69 -5.42 2.93 -17.12
C LEU A 69 -4.69 2.09 -16.07
N LEU A 70 -3.95 1.08 -16.54
CA LEU A 70 -3.13 0.22 -15.68
C LEU A 70 -1.68 0.68 -15.60
N ASP A 71 -1.12 1.12 -16.72
CA ASP A 71 0.24 1.69 -16.80
C ASP A 71 0.30 2.81 -17.86
N GLY A 72 1.15 3.80 -17.62
CA GLY A 72 1.34 4.95 -18.52
C GLY A 72 0.84 6.29 -17.98
N GLN A 73 0.40 6.36 -16.72
CA GLN A 73 -0.11 7.58 -16.10
C GLN A 73 0.90 8.74 -16.15
N GLN A 74 2.18 8.48 -15.85
CA GLN A 74 3.24 9.51 -15.89
C GLN A 74 3.41 10.06 -17.31
N ARG A 75 3.44 9.18 -18.32
CA ARG A 75 3.61 9.54 -19.73
C ARG A 75 2.44 10.36 -20.24
N LEU A 76 1.21 9.91 -19.98
CA LEU A 76 0.00 10.64 -20.37
C LEU A 76 -0.11 12.00 -19.68
N THR A 77 0.24 12.07 -18.39
CA THR A 77 0.27 13.33 -17.64
C THR A 77 1.31 14.28 -18.23
N SER A 78 2.53 13.81 -18.50
CA SER A 78 3.58 14.62 -19.16
C SER A 78 3.16 15.11 -20.54
N ILE A 79 2.48 14.28 -21.35
CA ILE A 79 1.98 14.68 -22.66
C ILE A 79 0.98 15.82 -22.55
N ILE A 80 0.02 15.73 -21.62
CA ILE A 80 -0.96 16.81 -21.40
C ILE A 80 -0.25 18.07 -20.89
N CYS A 81 0.64 17.95 -19.91
CA CYS A 81 1.43 19.06 -19.40
C CYS A 81 2.20 19.78 -20.52
N LEU A 82 2.92 19.04 -21.38
CA LEU A 82 3.65 19.60 -22.52
C LEU A 82 2.72 20.16 -23.59
N TYR A 83 1.55 19.57 -23.83
CA TYR A 83 0.59 20.13 -24.77
C TYR A 83 0.06 21.49 -24.31
N LEU A 84 -0.28 21.60 -23.01
CA LEU A 84 -0.77 22.82 -22.39
C LEU A 84 0.34 23.84 -22.09
N GLY A 85 1.60 23.40 -22.13
CA GLY A 85 2.74 24.20 -21.70
C GLY A 85 2.73 24.51 -20.20
N VAL A 86 2.25 23.59 -19.37
CA VAL A 86 2.27 23.73 -17.91
C VAL A 86 3.09 22.60 -17.30
N TRP A 87 3.65 22.81 -16.13
CA TRP A 87 4.32 21.77 -15.36
C TRP A 87 4.01 21.91 -13.87
N PRO A 88 3.93 20.81 -13.10
CA PRO A 88 3.85 20.89 -11.64
C PRO A 88 5.08 21.56 -11.05
N LYS A 89 4.90 22.53 -10.15
CA LYS A 89 6.01 23.19 -9.47
C LYS A 89 6.81 22.19 -8.63
N ASP A 90 8.13 22.18 -8.84
CA ASP A 90 9.05 21.37 -8.05
C ASP A 90 9.30 22.03 -6.68
N LYS A 91 8.89 21.40 -5.58
CA LYS A 91 9.10 21.95 -4.24
C LYS A 91 10.57 21.98 -3.82
N ASN A 92 11.43 21.13 -4.40
CA ASN A 92 12.83 21.04 -4.01
C ASN A 92 13.68 22.25 -4.46
N LYS A 93 13.12 23.15 -5.28
CA LYS A 93 13.78 24.40 -5.70
C LYS A 93 13.62 25.57 -4.72
N LYS A 94 12.80 25.46 -3.67
CA LYS A 94 12.71 26.49 -2.63
C LYS A 94 13.47 26.07 -1.39
N ASN A 95 14.78 26.30 -1.39
CA ASN A 95 15.59 26.51 -0.18
C ASN A 95 16.96 27.14 -0.51
N ILE A 96 16.98 28.23 -1.27
CA ILE A 96 18.05 29.22 -1.20
C ILE A 96 17.36 30.59 -1.27
N GLN A 97 17.43 31.33 -0.16
CA GLN A 97 16.91 32.69 0.05
C GLN A 97 15.39 32.82 0.29
N LYS A 98 15.00 32.75 1.57
CA LYS A 98 14.55 33.91 2.36
C LYS A 98 14.21 33.47 3.78
N GLU A 99 14.94 34.03 4.73
CA GLU A 99 14.60 34.08 6.15
C GLU A 99 13.43 35.05 6.36
N ASP A 100 12.68 34.78 7.44
CA ASP A 100 11.68 35.60 8.11
C ASP A 100 10.39 35.92 7.35
N GLU A 101 9.34 35.16 7.66
CA GLU A 101 8.04 35.68 8.13
C GLU A 101 7.14 34.49 8.53
N GLU A 102 6.62 34.54 9.76
CA GLU A 102 5.63 33.61 10.29
C GLU A 102 4.35 33.68 9.43
N GLN A 103 4.14 32.68 8.58
CA GLN A 103 2.87 32.47 7.92
C GLN A 103 2.40 31.04 8.12
N GLU A 104 1.20 30.98 8.71
CA GLU A 104 0.28 29.88 8.93
C GLU A 104 0.46 28.71 7.95
N TYR A 105 0.71 27.52 8.49
CA TYR A 105 0.87 26.26 7.75
C TYR A 105 -0.46 25.86 7.09
N GLU A 106 -0.82 26.50 5.98
CA GLU A 106 -1.84 25.97 5.07
C GLU A 106 -1.32 24.71 4.40
N LYS A 107 -1.91 23.58 4.79
CA LYS A 107 -1.83 22.22 4.21
C LYS A 107 -0.96 22.13 2.95
N GLU A 108 0.23 21.58 3.16
CA GLU A 108 1.16 21.04 2.19
C GLU A 108 0.44 20.46 0.96
N PHE A 109 0.92 20.81 -0.24
CA PHE A 109 0.60 20.10 -1.50
C PHE A 109 0.34 18.62 -1.26
N SER A 110 -0.90 18.20 -1.52
CA SER A 110 -1.30 16.81 -1.49
C SER A 110 -0.50 16.08 -2.58
N PRO A 111 0.08 14.91 -2.28
CA PRO A 111 0.79 14.09 -3.26
C PRO A 111 0.04 13.90 -4.60
N ASN A 112 -1.30 13.97 -4.60
CA ASN A 112 -2.28 13.60 -5.63
C ASN A 112 -2.20 14.20 -7.08
N PHE A 113 -1.11 14.82 -7.54
CA PHE A 113 -1.09 15.38 -8.91
C PHE A 113 -1.11 14.29 -9.98
N THR A 114 -2.12 14.31 -10.84
CA THR A 114 -2.27 13.42 -12.00
C THR A 114 -3.00 14.18 -13.11
N PHE A 115 -3.13 13.61 -14.31
CA PHE A 115 -3.96 14.21 -15.36
C PHE A 115 -5.42 14.44 -14.93
N LYS A 116 -5.91 13.75 -13.88
CA LYS A 116 -7.26 13.96 -13.34
C LYS A 116 -7.45 15.39 -12.84
N ILE A 117 -6.42 16.00 -12.24
CA ILE A 117 -6.47 17.41 -11.83
C ILE A 117 -6.68 18.31 -13.04
N LEU A 118 -5.94 18.08 -14.13
CA LEU A 118 -6.06 18.88 -15.35
C LEU A 118 -7.44 18.66 -16.02
N GLN A 119 -7.94 17.42 -15.99
CA GLN A 119 -9.28 17.06 -16.45
C GLN A 119 -10.38 17.74 -15.62
N ASP A 120 -10.25 17.80 -14.30
CA ASP A 120 -11.24 18.42 -13.40
C ASP A 120 -11.21 19.96 -13.47
N LEU A 121 -10.08 20.54 -13.87
CA LEU A 121 -9.95 21.99 -14.14
C LEU A 121 -10.57 22.41 -15.48
N GLN A 122 -10.98 21.47 -16.32
CA GLN A 122 -11.59 21.75 -17.61
C GLN A 122 -12.97 22.42 -17.46
N LEU A 123 -13.16 23.57 -18.12
CA LEU A 123 -14.45 24.30 -18.15
C LEU A 123 -15.15 24.24 -19.51
N GLY A 124 -14.36 24.23 -20.59
CA GLY A 124 -14.85 24.24 -21.97
C GLY A 124 -14.93 22.86 -22.60
N SER A 125 -15.46 22.79 -23.82
CA SER A 125 -15.48 21.55 -24.59
C SER A 125 -14.06 21.09 -24.94
N VAL A 126 -13.86 19.77 -25.08
CA VAL A 126 -12.57 19.19 -25.52
C VAL A 126 -12.17 19.72 -26.90
N LYS A 127 -13.16 20.07 -27.75
CA LYS A 127 -12.92 20.70 -29.04
C LYS A 127 -12.26 22.07 -28.92
N THR A 128 -12.68 22.88 -27.94
CA THR A 128 -12.09 24.19 -27.65
C THR A 128 -10.66 24.03 -27.16
N LEU A 129 -10.44 23.14 -26.19
CA LEU A 129 -9.12 22.79 -25.68
C LEU A 129 -8.14 22.37 -26.80
N LEU A 130 -8.60 21.51 -27.70
CA LEU A 130 -7.78 21.01 -28.81
C LEU A 130 -7.52 22.07 -29.89
N GLY A 131 -8.31 23.14 -29.94
CA GLY A 131 -8.21 24.23 -30.90
C GLY A 131 -7.37 25.41 -30.41
N ASP A 132 -7.46 25.75 -29.12
CA ASP A 132 -6.69 26.82 -28.48
C ASP A 132 -6.16 26.39 -27.09
N PRO A 133 -5.03 25.67 -27.04
CA PRO A 133 -4.43 25.25 -25.78
C PRO A 133 -3.85 26.42 -24.97
N ASP A 134 -3.56 27.57 -25.59
CA ASP A 134 -2.99 28.74 -24.91
C ASP A 134 -4.08 29.51 -24.13
N GLU A 135 -5.31 29.56 -24.64
CA GLU A 135 -6.49 30.04 -23.89
C GLU A 135 -6.70 29.18 -22.64
N PHE A 136 -6.70 27.85 -22.80
CA PHE A 136 -6.85 26.92 -21.68
C PHE A 136 -5.70 27.02 -20.66
N GLN A 137 -4.47 27.25 -21.12
CA GLN A 137 -3.32 27.49 -20.26
C GLN A 137 -3.56 28.70 -19.34
N LYS A 138 -4.12 29.80 -19.86
CA LYS A 138 -4.43 31.00 -19.07
C LYS A 138 -5.46 30.69 -17.99
N GLU A 139 -6.56 30.02 -18.35
CA GLU A 139 -7.61 29.61 -17.41
C GLU A 139 -7.09 28.71 -16.28
N ILE A 140 -6.24 27.73 -16.62
CA ILE A 140 -5.59 26.87 -15.64
C ILE A 140 -4.77 27.70 -14.66
N PHE A 141 -3.95 28.63 -15.16
CA PHE A 141 -3.11 29.45 -14.28
C PHE A 141 -3.95 30.30 -13.35
N GLU A 142 -5.02 30.94 -13.81
CA GLU A 142 -5.91 31.72 -12.95
C GLU A 142 -6.43 30.93 -11.74
N LYS A 143 -6.72 29.63 -11.92
CA LYS A 143 -7.25 28.75 -10.86
C LYS A 143 -6.20 27.99 -10.06
N SER A 144 -5.00 27.83 -10.60
CA SER A 144 -4.01 26.89 -10.05
C SER A 144 -2.55 27.40 -10.12
N THR A 145 -2.35 28.72 -10.23
CA THR A 145 -1.03 29.40 -10.17
C THR A 145 -0.19 28.99 -8.97
N LYS A 146 -0.80 28.57 -7.84
CA LYS A 146 -0.07 28.08 -6.66
C LYS A 146 0.67 26.76 -6.93
N TYR A 147 0.21 25.94 -7.87
CA TYR A 147 0.64 24.54 -8.05
C TYR A 147 1.31 24.25 -9.40
N LEU A 148 0.98 25.03 -10.43
CA LEU A 148 1.55 24.89 -11.77
C LEU A 148 2.46 26.06 -12.11
N GLU A 149 3.49 25.79 -12.90
CA GLU A 149 4.34 26.78 -13.54
C GLU A 149 4.29 26.65 -15.06
N LYS A 150 4.67 27.74 -15.75
CA LYS A 150 4.71 27.78 -17.20
C LYS A 150 5.88 26.93 -17.69
N GLN A 151 5.61 26.08 -18.66
CA GLN A 151 6.57 25.25 -19.37
C GLN A 151 6.68 25.74 -20.81
N GLU A 152 7.88 26.17 -21.20
CA GLU A 152 8.15 26.63 -22.57
C GLU A 152 8.22 25.47 -23.57
N LEU A 153 8.64 24.30 -23.09
CA LEU A 153 8.66 23.09 -23.89
C LEU A 153 7.23 22.62 -24.18
N LYS A 154 6.77 22.77 -25.44
CA LYS A 154 5.43 22.31 -25.86
C LYS A 154 5.46 21.30 -26.99
N PHE A 155 4.45 20.42 -27.04
CA PHE A 155 4.13 19.70 -28.28
C PHE A 155 3.42 20.64 -29.25
N LYS A 156 3.84 20.63 -30.51
CA LYS A 156 3.19 21.40 -31.59
C LYS A 156 2.43 20.50 -32.56
N ASP A 157 2.99 19.33 -32.88
CA ASP A 157 2.41 18.40 -33.84
C ASP A 157 1.78 17.17 -33.16
N ILE A 158 0.70 17.38 -32.40
CA ILE A 158 0.01 16.30 -31.67
C ILE A 158 -0.77 15.35 -32.58
N GLU A 159 -0.95 15.70 -33.85
CA GLU A 159 -1.72 14.90 -34.81
C GLU A 159 -0.88 13.80 -35.43
N ASN A 160 0.40 14.09 -35.71
CA ASN A 160 1.31 13.15 -36.38
C ASN A 160 2.22 12.36 -35.43
N ILE A 161 2.22 12.69 -34.14
CA ILE A 161 2.96 11.93 -33.12
C ILE A 161 2.03 10.88 -32.51
N PHE A 162 2.47 9.62 -32.50
CA PHE A 162 1.70 8.48 -32.00
C PHE A 162 2.35 7.86 -30.77
N LEU A 163 1.52 7.52 -29.77
CA LEU A 163 1.93 6.76 -28.59
C LEU A 163 1.21 5.40 -28.60
N PRO A 164 1.95 4.27 -28.57
CA PRO A 164 1.36 2.94 -28.63
C PRO A 164 0.52 2.60 -27.38
N TYR A 165 -0.43 1.69 -27.54
CA TYR A 165 -1.21 1.11 -26.45
C TYR A 165 -1.37 -0.40 -26.57
N CYS A 166 -1.69 -1.00 -25.43
CA CYS A 166 -2.13 -2.37 -25.25
C CYS A 166 -3.44 -2.34 -24.46
N LEU A 167 -4.54 -2.80 -25.06
CA LEU A 167 -5.87 -2.87 -24.44
C LEU A 167 -6.23 -4.33 -24.15
N ILE A 168 -6.33 -4.66 -22.87
CA ILE A 168 -6.70 -5.98 -22.38
C ILE A 168 -8.23 -6.03 -22.22
N MET A 169 -8.88 -6.86 -23.02
CA MET A 169 -10.33 -7.08 -22.96
C MET A 169 -10.62 -8.49 -22.41
N PRO A 170 -11.05 -8.62 -21.14
CA PRO A 170 -11.44 -9.92 -20.60
C PRO A 170 -12.65 -10.46 -21.36
N ASN A 171 -12.64 -11.76 -21.63
CA ASN A 171 -13.76 -12.51 -22.20
C ASN A 171 -14.39 -13.38 -21.10
N LEU A 172 -14.74 -12.73 -20.00
CA LEU A 172 -15.28 -13.34 -18.78
C LEU A 172 -16.68 -12.80 -18.56
N LYS A 173 -17.66 -13.68 -18.34
CA LYS A 173 -19.07 -13.28 -18.19
C LYS A 173 -19.39 -12.77 -16.79
N GLU A 174 -18.85 -13.43 -15.77
CA GLU A 174 -19.13 -13.09 -14.38
C GLU A 174 -18.33 -11.86 -13.92
N TYR A 175 -19.01 -10.95 -13.23
CA TYR A 175 -18.37 -9.75 -12.67
C TYR A 175 -17.22 -10.10 -11.71
N LYS A 176 -17.39 -11.15 -10.89
CA LYS A 176 -16.34 -11.66 -10.00
C LYS A 176 -15.10 -12.04 -10.79
N ASP A 177 -15.25 -12.82 -11.86
CA ASP A 177 -14.13 -13.28 -12.67
C ASP A 177 -13.42 -12.13 -13.37
N GLN A 178 -14.18 -11.16 -13.90
CA GLN A 178 -13.61 -9.93 -14.50
C GLN A 178 -12.79 -9.14 -13.47
N ARG A 179 -13.32 -8.96 -12.26
CA ARG A 179 -12.65 -8.26 -11.16
C ARG A 179 -11.37 -8.96 -10.76
N ASP A 180 -11.44 -10.28 -10.57
CA ASP A 180 -10.31 -11.08 -10.10
C ASP A 180 -9.21 -11.17 -11.17
N PHE A 181 -9.59 -11.22 -12.46
CA PHE A 181 -8.67 -11.10 -13.60
C PHE A 181 -7.99 -9.73 -13.67
N PHE A 182 -8.76 -8.65 -13.51
CA PHE A 182 -8.23 -7.29 -13.47
C PHE A 182 -7.22 -7.11 -12.32
N ALA A 183 -7.58 -7.58 -11.12
CA ALA A 183 -6.72 -7.57 -9.93
C ALA A 183 -5.36 -8.22 -10.19
N GLU A 184 -5.40 -9.41 -10.78
CA GLU A 184 -4.22 -10.21 -11.03
C GLU A 184 -3.35 -9.63 -12.15
N THR A 185 -3.98 -9.10 -13.20
CA THR A 185 -3.29 -8.40 -14.30
C THR A 185 -2.55 -7.18 -13.79
N PHE A 186 -3.24 -6.35 -13.00
CA PHE A 186 -2.64 -5.18 -12.37
C PHE A 186 -1.47 -5.56 -11.46
N ARG A 187 -1.65 -6.55 -10.58
CA ARG A 187 -0.59 -7.05 -9.71
C ARG A 187 0.63 -7.47 -10.53
N ARG A 188 0.45 -8.36 -11.52
CA ARG A 188 1.55 -8.92 -12.30
C ARG A 188 2.38 -7.86 -12.99
N MET A 189 1.74 -6.91 -13.67
CA MET A 189 2.46 -5.83 -14.34
C MET A 189 3.26 -4.96 -13.37
N ASN A 190 2.67 -4.65 -12.23
CA ASN A 190 3.31 -3.77 -11.23
C ASN A 190 4.32 -4.50 -10.34
N THR A 191 4.32 -5.83 -10.31
CA THR A 191 5.34 -6.65 -9.64
C THR A 191 6.52 -7.03 -10.55
N LEU A 192 6.33 -6.99 -11.87
CA LEU A 192 7.37 -7.34 -12.86
C LEU A 192 8.05 -6.10 -13.49
N GLY A 193 7.45 -4.90 -13.40
CA GLY A 193 7.97 -3.62 -13.92
C GLY A 193 8.52 -2.67 -12.83
N GLN A 194 8.48 -1.35 -13.07
CA GLN A 194 8.84 -0.34 -12.05
C GLN A 194 7.86 -0.45 -10.87
N GLN A 195 8.37 -0.89 -9.73
CA GLN A 195 7.56 -1.34 -8.60
C GLN A 195 6.70 -0.19 -8.03
N LEU A 196 5.39 -0.42 -7.95
CA LEU A 196 4.49 0.40 -7.14
C LEU A 196 4.90 0.36 -5.67
N SER A 197 4.63 1.43 -4.93
CA SER A 197 4.78 1.45 -3.48
C SER A 197 3.78 0.48 -2.81
N LYS A 198 4.11 0.03 -1.60
CA LYS A 198 3.24 -0.86 -0.79
C LYS A 198 1.79 -0.35 -0.70
N LYS A 199 1.63 0.98 -0.59
CA LYS A 199 0.34 1.65 -0.45
C LYS A 199 -0.51 1.50 -1.71
N GLU A 200 0.10 1.54 -2.89
CA GLU A 200 -0.57 1.46 -4.19
C GLU A 200 -1.10 0.05 -4.48
N LEU A 201 -0.29 -0.99 -4.22
CA LEU A 201 -0.74 -2.37 -4.35
C LEU A 201 -1.90 -2.69 -3.39
N ARG A 202 -1.80 -2.28 -2.12
CA ARG A 202 -2.89 -2.44 -1.14
C ARG A 202 -4.11 -1.62 -1.52
N GLY A 203 -3.92 -0.37 -1.95
CA GLY A 203 -4.99 0.52 -2.40
C GLY A 203 -5.81 -0.12 -3.53
N THR A 204 -5.13 -0.76 -4.48
CA THR A 204 -5.79 -1.51 -5.57
C THR A 204 -6.65 -2.65 -5.04
N ILE A 205 -6.08 -3.45 -4.13
CA ILE A 205 -6.79 -4.59 -3.54
C ILE A 205 -8.00 -4.10 -2.73
N PHE A 206 -7.88 -3.01 -1.96
CA PHE A 206 -9.00 -2.43 -1.23
C PHE A 206 -10.10 -1.89 -2.14
N TRP A 207 -9.73 -1.31 -3.29
CA TRP A 207 -10.69 -0.81 -4.28
C TRP A 207 -11.47 -1.96 -4.91
N LEU A 208 -10.80 -3.06 -5.24
CA LEU A 208 -11.41 -4.26 -5.84
C LEU A 208 -12.27 -5.03 -4.83
N TYR A 209 -11.74 -5.24 -3.63
CA TYR A 209 -12.32 -6.11 -2.61
C TYR A 209 -12.73 -5.28 -1.38
N LYS A 210 -13.86 -4.58 -1.51
CA LYS A 210 -14.41 -3.67 -0.48
C LYS A 210 -14.59 -4.35 0.89
N ASN A 211 -14.88 -5.65 0.89
CA ASN A 211 -15.03 -6.46 2.10
C ASN A 211 -13.78 -6.43 2.99
N ILE A 212 -12.58 -6.24 2.43
CA ILE A 212 -11.35 -6.15 3.25
C ILE A 212 -11.41 -4.96 4.21
N LYS A 213 -11.81 -3.77 3.73
CA LYS A 213 -11.94 -2.56 4.56
C LYS A 213 -13.14 -2.62 5.49
N GLN A 214 -14.14 -3.44 5.17
CA GLN A 214 -15.33 -3.61 6.00
C GLN A 214 -15.11 -4.62 7.13
N ASP A 215 -14.36 -5.69 6.86
CA ASP A 215 -14.29 -6.86 7.74
C ASP A 215 -12.95 -7.00 8.49
N ILE A 216 -11.83 -6.59 7.89
CA ILE A 216 -10.48 -6.86 8.42
C ILE A 216 -9.74 -5.57 8.76
N TYR A 217 -9.67 -4.63 7.80
CA TYR A 217 -8.97 -3.36 7.95
C TYR A 217 -9.96 -2.21 8.08
N THR A 218 -10.77 -2.29 9.14
CA THR A 218 -11.78 -1.28 9.46
C THR A 218 -11.14 0.07 9.75
N ASP A 219 -11.92 1.15 9.65
CA ASP A 219 -11.44 2.49 10.03
C ASP A 219 -10.94 2.52 11.48
N ARG A 220 -11.52 1.68 12.34
CA ARG A 220 -11.08 1.52 13.73
C ARG A 220 -9.69 0.90 13.81
N VAL A 221 -9.43 -0.22 13.13
CA VAL A 221 -8.08 -0.83 13.06
C VAL A 221 -7.06 0.15 12.47
N LYS A 222 -7.45 0.89 11.43
CA LYS A 222 -6.61 1.94 10.84
C LYS A 222 -6.30 3.05 11.85
N ASN A 223 -7.30 3.54 12.58
CA ASN A 223 -7.11 4.58 13.60
C ASN A 223 -6.23 4.08 14.75
N PHE A 224 -6.41 2.83 15.20
CA PHE A 224 -5.53 2.21 16.18
C PHE A 224 -4.08 2.17 15.69
N GLU A 225 -3.83 1.77 14.44
CA GLU A 225 -2.48 1.78 13.86
C GLU A 225 -1.87 3.19 13.85
N GLU A 226 -2.65 4.23 13.54
CA GLU A 226 -2.19 5.62 13.61
C GLU A 226 -1.94 6.10 15.06
N GLU A 227 -2.73 5.65 16.03
CA GLU A 227 -2.48 5.93 17.45
C GLU A 227 -1.23 5.22 17.97
N LEU A 228 -0.95 3.99 17.52
CA LEU A 228 0.29 3.28 17.85
C LEU A 228 1.50 4.11 17.43
N LYS A 229 1.50 4.71 16.22
CA LYS A 229 2.60 5.53 15.71
C LYS A 229 2.90 6.76 16.59
N LYS A 230 1.95 7.21 17.40
CA LYS A 230 2.12 8.33 18.36
C LYS A 230 2.73 7.88 19.68
N LEU A 231 2.73 6.59 20.00
CA LEU A 231 3.28 6.05 21.23
C LEU A 231 4.79 5.89 21.14
N ARG A 232 5.52 6.29 22.19
CA ARG A 232 7.00 6.21 22.22
C ARG A 232 7.57 4.81 22.02
N VAL A 233 6.84 3.77 22.44
CA VAL A 233 7.27 2.37 22.36
C VAL A 233 7.21 1.87 20.92
N PHE A 234 6.24 2.34 20.13
CA PHE A 234 6.00 1.89 18.76
C PHE A 234 6.67 2.81 17.75
N GLY A 235 7.20 2.22 16.67
CA GLY A 235 7.76 2.96 15.56
C GLY A 235 6.73 3.23 14.46
N ASN A 236 7.16 3.90 13.40
CA ASN A 236 6.37 4.13 12.19
C ASN A 236 6.03 2.84 11.41
N ASP A 237 6.65 1.71 11.78
CA ASP A 237 6.60 0.43 11.06
C ASP A 237 5.50 -0.52 11.54
N SER A 238 4.60 -0.06 12.42
CA SER A 238 3.45 -0.86 12.84
C SER A 238 2.49 -1.06 11.65
N ASP A 239 2.30 -2.32 11.25
CA ASP A 239 1.47 -2.72 10.09
C ASP A 239 0.52 -3.85 10.49
N MET A 240 -0.70 -3.48 10.91
CA MET A 240 -1.69 -4.43 11.47
C MET A 240 -2.03 -5.55 10.47
N LEU A 241 -2.04 -5.26 9.17
CA LEU A 241 -2.27 -6.27 8.14
C LEU A 241 -1.14 -7.29 8.05
N GLY A 242 0.10 -6.84 8.26
CA GLY A 242 1.26 -7.72 8.39
C GLY A 242 1.13 -8.66 9.58
N TYR A 243 0.70 -8.14 10.73
CA TYR A 243 0.46 -8.97 11.91
C TYR A 243 -0.67 -9.98 11.70
N PHE A 244 -1.81 -9.57 11.12
CA PHE A 244 -2.90 -10.48 10.79
C PHE A 244 -2.48 -11.60 9.83
N ALA A 245 -1.73 -11.25 8.77
CA ALA A 245 -1.23 -12.22 7.80
C ALA A 245 -0.28 -13.26 8.44
N ILE A 246 0.54 -12.84 9.41
CA ILE A 246 1.42 -13.74 10.16
C ILE A 246 0.61 -14.64 11.10
N VAL A 247 -0.26 -14.06 11.92
CA VAL A 247 -1.04 -14.81 12.92
C VAL A 247 -1.95 -15.85 12.25
N CYS A 248 -2.66 -15.48 11.19
CA CYS A 248 -3.56 -16.40 10.46
C CYS A 248 -2.83 -17.55 9.77
N ASN A 249 -1.55 -17.42 9.45
CA ASN A 249 -0.76 -18.52 8.91
C ASN A 249 -0.36 -19.51 10.02
N SER A 250 -0.06 -18.98 11.20
CA SER A 250 0.57 -19.75 12.28
C SER A 250 -0.37 -20.57 13.17
N LYS A 251 -1.69 -20.33 13.14
CA LYS A 251 -2.62 -20.92 14.13
C LYS A 251 -2.90 -22.42 13.92
N LYS A 252 -2.45 -23.01 12.81
CA LYS A 252 -2.82 -24.39 12.44
C LYS A 252 -2.38 -25.52 13.37
N ARG A 253 -1.48 -25.34 14.35
CA ARG A 253 -1.21 -26.29 15.46
C ARG A 253 -0.07 -25.75 16.33
N ALA A 254 -0.35 -25.46 17.60
CA ALA A 254 0.62 -25.07 18.63
C ALA A 254 1.89 -25.96 18.63
N GLY A 255 1.75 -27.27 18.45
CA GLY A 255 2.88 -28.22 18.42
C GLY A 255 3.77 -28.22 17.18
N LYS A 256 3.49 -27.40 16.14
CA LYS A 256 4.29 -27.34 14.89
C LYS A 256 4.66 -25.91 14.46
N ILE A 257 4.57 -24.92 15.35
CA ILE A 257 4.87 -23.52 15.02
C ILE A 257 6.27 -23.39 14.41
N MET A 258 7.29 -24.02 14.99
CA MET A 258 8.65 -23.99 14.43
C MET A 258 8.81 -24.77 13.11
N GLU A 259 8.02 -25.82 12.88
CA GLU A 259 8.07 -26.65 11.66
C GLU A 259 7.36 -25.97 10.47
N ASN A 260 6.22 -25.32 10.71
CA ASN A 260 5.48 -24.55 9.69
C ASN A 260 6.13 -23.18 9.44
N MET A 261 6.71 -22.57 10.48
CA MET A 261 7.50 -21.35 10.30
C MET A 261 8.78 -21.63 9.53
N LYS A 262 9.31 -22.86 9.45
CA LYS A 262 10.51 -23.17 8.66
C LYS A 262 10.36 -22.87 7.17
N GLU A 263 9.14 -22.98 6.62
CA GLU A 263 8.83 -22.55 5.25
C GLU A 263 8.90 -21.02 5.08
N ILE A 264 8.68 -20.26 6.17
CA ILE A 264 8.86 -18.81 6.25
C ILE A 264 10.31 -18.46 6.64
N THR A 265 10.98 -19.26 7.48
CA THR A 265 12.25 -18.89 8.14
C THR A 265 13.41 -18.72 7.18
N ASN A 266 13.35 -19.37 6.02
CA ASN A 266 14.48 -19.36 5.07
C ASN A 266 14.42 -18.24 4.03
N LYS A 267 13.40 -17.36 4.02
CA LYS A 267 13.24 -16.39 2.92
C LYS A 267 12.80 -14.96 3.25
N TYR A 268 12.39 -14.62 4.48
CA TYR A 268 11.73 -13.32 4.70
C TYR A 268 12.36 -12.51 5.84
N SER A 269 12.59 -11.22 5.59
CA SER A 269 12.64 -10.20 6.63
C SER A 269 11.43 -9.28 6.48
N ARG A 270 10.89 -8.70 7.56
CA ARG A 270 9.76 -7.75 7.50
C ARG A 270 10.01 -6.57 6.55
N ASP A 271 11.27 -6.25 6.30
CA ASP A 271 11.68 -5.15 5.44
C ASP A 271 11.84 -5.57 3.96
N THR A 272 11.64 -6.85 3.63
CA THR A 272 11.83 -7.37 2.26
C THR A 272 10.62 -7.13 1.36
N GLU A 273 10.85 -7.15 0.04
CA GLU A 273 9.78 -7.14 -0.97
C GLU A 273 8.92 -8.40 -0.88
N GLU A 274 9.55 -9.51 -0.56
CA GLU A 274 8.92 -10.80 -0.41
C GLU A 274 7.89 -10.81 0.74
N PHE A 275 8.19 -10.17 1.86
CA PHE A 275 7.21 -10.00 2.95
C PHE A 275 6.05 -9.07 2.55
N ARG A 276 6.31 -8.05 1.75
CA ARG A 276 5.26 -7.14 1.25
C ARG A 276 4.28 -7.89 0.34
N ARG A 277 4.82 -8.72 -0.55
CA ARG A 277 4.05 -9.64 -1.38
C ARG A 277 3.24 -10.63 -0.55
N TYR A 278 3.81 -11.16 0.53
CA TYR A 278 3.12 -12.05 1.45
C TYR A 278 1.84 -11.41 2.04
N VAL A 279 1.89 -10.12 2.46
CA VAL A 279 0.67 -9.43 2.95
C VAL A 279 -0.33 -9.20 1.82
N VAL A 280 0.10 -8.86 0.61
CA VAL A 280 -0.78 -8.72 -0.56
C VAL A 280 -1.50 -10.03 -0.87
N ASP A 281 -0.78 -11.15 -0.82
CA ASP A 281 -1.34 -12.48 -1.08
C ASP A 281 -2.37 -12.88 -0.02
N PHE A 282 -2.14 -12.52 1.25
CA PHE A 282 -3.13 -12.64 2.32
C PHE A 282 -4.43 -11.87 2.02
N LEU A 283 -4.30 -10.61 1.61
CA LEU A 283 -5.47 -9.77 1.29
C LEU A 283 -6.25 -10.31 0.08
N LEU A 284 -5.57 -10.81 -0.94
CA LEU A 284 -6.22 -11.43 -2.10
C LEU A 284 -6.93 -12.74 -1.74
N CYS A 285 -6.30 -13.56 -0.90
CA CYS A 285 -6.89 -14.79 -0.37
C CYS A 285 -8.26 -14.50 0.26
N TYR A 286 -8.33 -13.49 1.14
CA TYR A 286 -9.60 -13.06 1.73
C TYR A 286 -10.55 -12.39 0.72
N GLY A 287 -10.05 -11.44 -0.06
CA GLY A 287 -10.86 -10.65 -1.01
C GLY A 287 -11.58 -11.53 -2.03
N LYS A 288 -10.90 -12.55 -2.56
CA LYS A 288 -11.47 -13.50 -3.53
C LYS A 288 -12.33 -14.60 -2.89
N GLY A 289 -12.15 -14.84 -1.59
CA GLY A 289 -12.67 -16.02 -0.89
C GLY A 289 -11.98 -17.32 -1.32
N GLU A 290 -10.73 -17.24 -1.77
CA GLU A 290 -9.92 -18.35 -2.28
C GLU A 290 -8.88 -18.76 -1.23
N TYR A 291 -9.35 -19.43 -0.19
CA TYR A 291 -8.53 -19.88 0.93
C TYR A 291 -7.57 -21.01 0.56
N ASN A 292 -6.45 -21.10 1.27
CA ASN A 292 -5.40 -22.06 0.96
C ASN A 292 -4.81 -22.73 2.22
N ASN A 293 -3.76 -23.52 2.04
CA ASN A 293 -3.09 -24.23 3.13
C ASN A 293 -2.36 -23.29 4.12
N ILE A 294 -2.02 -22.07 3.69
CA ILE A 294 -1.39 -21.03 4.51
C ILE A 294 -2.47 -20.27 5.28
N TRP A 295 -3.42 -19.65 4.57
CA TRP A 295 -4.52 -18.89 5.17
C TRP A 295 -5.85 -19.58 4.93
N ASP A 296 -6.35 -20.22 5.98
CA ASP A 296 -7.67 -20.84 5.94
C ASP A 296 -8.80 -19.85 6.27
N LYS A 297 -10.01 -20.27 5.89
CA LYS A 297 -11.22 -19.48 6.09
C LYS A 297 -11.51 -19.20 7.56
N LYS A 298 -11.30 -20.19 8.43
CA LYS A 298 -11.70 -20.13 9.84
C LYS A 298 -10.90 -19.07 10.58
N ASP A 299 -9.58 -19.01 10.35
CA ASP A 299 -8.71 -18.06 11.04
C ASP A 299 -8.95 -16.62 10.57
N ILE A 300 -9.18 -16.42 9.27
CA ILE A 300 -9.49 -15.07 8.77
C ILE A 300 -10.89 -14.63 9.24
N GLU A 301 -11.87 -15.53 9.28
CA GLU A 301 -13.21 -15.23 9.82
C GLU A 301 -13.16 -14.93 11.33
N CYS A 302 -12.20 -15.44 12.09
CA CYS A 302 -12.00 -15.01 13.48
C CYS A 302 -11.70 -13.51 13.57
N ILE A 303 -10.90 -12.94 12.67
CA ILE A 303 -10.62 -11.50 12.66
C ILE A 303 -11.90 -10.71 12.37
N LYS A 304 -12.65 -11.14 11.36
CA LYS A 304 -13.94 -10.52 11.01
C LYS A 304 -14.94 -10.56 12.17
N ASN A 305 -15.12 -11.72 12.77
CA ASN A 305 -16.19 -11.97 13.74
C ASN A 305 -15.88 -11.38 15.13
N ASN A 306 -14.66 -10.96 15.40
CA ASN A 306 -14.24 -10.41 16.71
C ASN A 306 -13.82 -8.93 16.61
N GLN A 307 -14.29 -8.19 15.60
CA GLN A 307 -14.05 -6.73 15.53
C GLN A 307 -14.63 -5.98 16.75
N ASP A 308 -15.77 -6.42 17.29
CA ASP A 308 -16.38 -5.80 18.49
C ASP A 308 -15.48 -5.96 19.71
N ARG A 309 -14.85 -7.12 19.87
CA ARG A 309 -13.90 -7.37 20.96
C ARG A 309 -12.65 -6.52 20.86
N PHE A 310 -12.20 -6.24 19.64
CA PHE A 310 -11.13 -5.28 19.41
C PHE A 310 -11.55 -3.86 19.80
N GLN A 311 -12.75 -3.45 19.40
CA GLN A 311 -13.34 -2.19 19.82
C GLN A 311 -13.39 -2.05 21.35
N ASP A 312 -13.73 -3.11 22.08
CA ASP A 312 -13.82 -3.07 23.54
C ASP A 312 -12.45 -3.03 24.24
N SER A 313 -11.36 -3.34 23.55
CA SER A 313 -10.03 -3.53 24.16
C SER A 313 -8.95 -2.57 23.66
N GLU A 314 -9.12 -1.93 22.51
CA GLU A 314 -8.09 -1.07 21.90
C GLU A 314 -7.67 0.08 22.81
N SER A 315 -8.61 0.69 23.55
CA SER A 315 -8.33 1.79 24.47
C SER A 315 -7.48 1.31 25.65
N TYR A 316 -7.78 0.13 26.21
CA TYR A 316 -6.98 -0.45 27.30
C TYR A 316 -5.54 -0.71 26.88
N PHE A 317 -5.32 -1.19 25.65
CA PHE A 317 -3.98 -1.37 25.10
C PHE A 317 -3.25 -0.03 24.98
N LEU A 318 -3.87 0.99 24.38
CA LEU A 318 -3.26 2.30 24.21
C LEU A 318 -2.97 2.97 25.56
N ASP A 319 -3.89 2.89 26.51
CA ASP A 319 -3.79 3.52 27.81
C ASP A 319 -2.67 2.90 28.65
N PHE A 320 -2.45 1.58 28.58
CA PHE A 320 -1.30 0.92 29.21
C PHE A 320 0.03 1.60 28.84
N PHE A 321 0.24 1.94 27.56
CA PHE A 321 1.47 2.61 27.12
C PHE A 321 1.47 4.12 27.38
N ARG A 322 0.30 4.77 27.39
CA ARG A 322 0.17 6.19 27.74
C ARG A 322 0.45 6.44 29.22
N GLU A 323 0.10 5.50 30.09
CA GLU A 323 0.37 5.54 31.53
C GLU A 323 1.85 5.21 31.82
N ASN A 324 2.47 4.30 31.07
CA ASN A 324 3.85 3.82 31.28
C ASN A 324 4.94 4.54 30.43
N LYS A 325 4.97 5.89 30.44
CA LYS A 325 5.80 6.71 29.50
C LYS A 325 7.33 6.59 29.59
N LYS A 326 7.90 5.87 30.56
CA LYS A 326 9.33 5.97 30.93
C LYS A 326 10.24 4.82 30.42
N ASN A 327 9.72 3.81 29.72
CA ASN A 327 10.51 2.59 29.47
C ASN A 327 11.18 2.51 28.08
N TYR A 328 12.34 3.16 27.95
CA TYR A 328 13.10 3.18 26.69
C TYR A 328 13.65 1.82 26.25
N LYS A 329 13.81 0.86 27.18
CA LYS A 329 14.35 -0.48 26.88
C LYS A 329 13.46 -1.29 25.93
N GLU A 330 12.17 -0.97 25.89
CA GLU A 330 11.15 -1.66 25.08
C GLU A 330 10.97 -1.03 23.70
N ARG A 331 11.71 0.04 23.39
CA ARG A 331 11.68 0.72 22.09
C ARG A 331 12.49 -0.05 21.04
N ASN A 332 12.15 -1.32 20.85
CA ASN A 332 12.66 -2.14 19.76
C ASN A 332 11.55 -3.05 19.23
N ILE A 333 11.70 -3.46 17.97
CA ILE A 333 10.70 -4.25 17.25
C ILE A 333 10.33 -5.55 17.97
N SER A 334 11.20 -6.07 18.84
CA SER A 334 10.92 -7.35 19.49
C SER A 334 9.81 -7.27 20.53
N TYR A 335 9.86 -6.25 21.39
CA TYR A 335 8.79 -6.03 22.36
C TYR A 335 7.50 -5.61 21.66
N GLN A 336 7.60 -4.70 20.68
CA GLN A 336 6.45 -4.28 19.86
C GLN A 336 5.74 -5.48 19.24
N ASP A 337 6.50 -6.41 18.66
CA ASP A 337 5.96 -7.62 18.05
C ASP A 337 5.25 -8.50 19.07
N VAL A 338 5.89 -8.81 20.20
CA VAL A 338 5.27 -9.68 21.22
C VAL A 338 4.02 -9.02 21.81
N TYR A 339 4.02 -7.71 22.04
CA TYR A 339 2.81 -7.00 22.49
C TYR A 339 1.67 -7.11 21.48
N LEU A 340 1.92 -6.80 20.21
CA LEU A 340 0.88 -6.81 19.18
C LEU A 340 0.42 -8.23 18.84
N PHE A 341 1.32 -9.20 18.76
CA PHE A 341 0.94 -10.60 18.57
C PHE A 341 0.11 -11.12 19.74
N SER A 342 0.53 -10.84 20.98
CA SER A 342 -0.22 -11.28 22.18
C SER A 342 -1.60 -10.65 22.21
N PHE A 343 -1.69 -9.34 21.94
CA PHE A 343 -2.96 -8.62 21.88
C PHE A 343 -3.89 -9.18 20.79
N ILE A 344 -3.38 -9.37 19.57
CA ILE A 344 -4.18 -9.92 18.46
C ILE A 344 -4.67 -11.33 18.79
N LEU A 345 -3.79 -12.21 19.27
CA LEU A 345 -4.15 -13.57 19.66
C LEU A 345 -5.20 -13.58 20.78
N TYR A 346 -5.05 -12.72 21.78
CA TYR A 346 -5.97 -12.62 22.89
C TYR A 346 -7.35 -12.13 22.45
N VAL A 347 -7.40 -11.04 21.68
CA VAL A 347 -8.65 -10.36 21.30
C VAL A 347 -9.41 -11.12 20.22
N TYR A 348 -8.73 -11.49 19.13
CA TYR A 348 -9.40 -12.04 17.95
C TYR A 348 -9.54 -13.57 17.99
N PHE A 349 -8.67 -14.25 18.73
CA PHE A 349 -8.55 -15.71 18.60
C PHE A 349 -8.81 -16.47 19.91
N SER A 350 -8.64 -15.85 21.07
CA SER A 350 -9.01 -16.43 22.37
C SER A 350 -10.47 -16.14 22.67
N LYS A 351 -11.11 -16.92 23.56
CA LYS A 351 -12.46 -16.61 24.10
C LYS A 351 -12.41 -15.98 25.50
N LYS A 352 -11.24 -15.48 25.91
CA LYS A 352 -11.02 -14.93 27.25
C LYS A 352 -11.75 -13.60 27.42
N GLU A 353 -12.18 -13.33 28.66
CA GLU A 353 -12.85 -12.08 29.02
C GLU A 353 -11.94 -10.86 28.80
N ILE A 354 -12.53 -9.75 28.38
CA ILE A 354 -11.80 -8.50 28.13
C ILE A 354 -12.10 -7.52 29.26
N SER A 355 -11.05 -7.06 29.93
CA SER A 355 -11.11 -5.97 30.90
C SER A 355 -9.78 -5.22 30.91
N LYS A 356 -9.75 -3.99 31.46
CA LYS A 356 -8.52 -3.20 31.60
C LYS A 356 -7.42 -3.98 32.33
N ASP A 357 -7.78 -4.66 33.41
CA ASP A 357 -6.84 -5.45 34.22
C ASP A 357 -6.30 -6.64 33.45
N LYS A 358 -7.16 -7.37 32.72
CA LYS A 358 -6.74 -8.52 31.90
C LYS A 358 -5.82 -8.13 30.76
N ILE A 359 -6.07 -7.00 30.11
CA ILE A 359 -5.17 -6.47 29.07
C ILE A 359 -3.84 -6.03 29.68
N SER A 360 -3.85 -5.41 30.87
CA SER A 360 -2.62 -5.02 31.57
C SER A 360 -1.79 -6.23 31.99
N GLU A 361 -2.42 -7.27 32.55
CA GLU A 361 -1.78 -8.55 32.90
C GLU A 361 -1.16 -9.23 31.67
N LEU A 362 -1.87 -9.22 30.54
CA LEU A 362 -1.39 -9.76 29.27
C LEU A 362 -0.12 -9.05 28.80
N LEU A 363 -0.12 -7.72 28.83
CA LEU A 363 1.01 -6.91 28.36
C LEU A 363 2.21 -7.04 29.30
N GLU A 364 2.03 -7.06 30.62
CA GLU A 364 3.14 -7.34 31.55
C GLU A 364 3.70 -8.76 31.36
N SER A 365 2.84 -9.75 31.07
CA SER A 365 3.28 -11.11 30.77
C SER A 365 4.09 -11.17 29.47
N ALA A 366 3.64 -10.48 28.42
CA ALA A 366 4.36 -10.33 27.16
C ALA A 366 5.75 -9.70 27.37
N ARG A 367 5.81 -8.63 28.17
CA ARG A 367 7.05 -7.94 28.52
C ARG A 367 8.02 -8.86 29.25
N LYS A 368 7.54 -9.59 30.27
CA LYS A 368 8.35 -10.50 31.07
C LYS A 368 8.97 -11.60 30.20
N ASN A 369 8.14 -12.30 29.41
CA ASN A 369 8.60 -13.40 28.56
C ASN A 369 9.60 -12.93 27.49
N MET A 370 9.37 -11.77 26.87
CA MET A 370 10.32 -11.19 25.91
C MET A 370 11.66 -10.84 26.58
N SER A 371 11.62 -10.29 27.80
CA SER A 371 12.82 -9.96 28.57
C SER A 371 13.64 -11.21 28.91
N GLU A 372 12.96 -12.27 29.37
CA GLU A 372 13.55 -13.57 29.71
C GLU A 372 14.21 -14.23 28.49
N TYR A 373 13.53 -14.20 27.34
CA TYR A 373 14.09 -14.68 26.09
C TYR A 373 15.37 -13.92 25.68
N LEU A 374 15.38 -12.58 25.73
CA LEU A 374 16.57 -11.79 25.39
C LEU A 374 17.72 -12.02 26.37
N GLU A 375 17.43 -12.28 27.64
CA GLU A 375 18.45 -12.61 28.64
C GLU A 375 19.08 -13.97 28.35
N ASN A 376 18.26 -14.97 28.00
CA ASN A 376 18.73 -16.30 27.62
C ASN A 376 19.63 -16.26 26.36
N LEU A 377 19.35 -15.37 25.41
CA LEU A 377 20.22 -15.17 24.24
C LEU A 377 21.61 -14.63 24.58
N LYS A 378 21.81 -13.97 25.72
CA LYS A 378 23.16 -13.54 26.14
C LYS A 378 24.06 -14.72 26.47
N ASN A 379 23.46 -15.82 26.92
CA ASN A 379 24.15 -17.03 27.32
C ASN A 379 24.16 -18.11 26.22
N SER A 380 23.51 -17.85 25.08
CA SER A 380 23.42 -18.79 23.95
C SER A 380 24.68 -18.77 23.08
N LYS A 381 25.14 -19.96 22.68
CA LYS A 381 26.27 -20.14 21.74
C LYS A 381 25.82 -20.18 20.27
N GLU A 382 24.56 -20.49 19.99
CA GLU A 382 24.05 -20.67 18.62
C GLU A 382 23.47 -19.38 18.00
N ASP A 383 22.82 -18.53 18.79
CA ASP A 383 22.22 -17.27 18.34
C ASP A 383 22.39 -16.23 19.45
N THR A 384 23.50 -15.50 19.41
CA THR A 384 23.85 -14.53 20.46
C THR A 384 22.91 -13.34 20.45
N LEU A 385 22.74 -12.66 21.59
CA LEU A 385 21.99 -11.41 21.66
C LEU A 385 22.49 -10.35 20.66
N GLU A 386 23.78 -10.33 20.36
CA GLU A 386 24.34 -9.39 19.39
C GLU A 386 23.91 -9.71 17.96
N ASN A 387 23.95 -10.99 17.56
CA ASN A 387 23.43 -11.42 16.27
C ASN A 387 21.94 -11.13 16.17
N TYR A 388 21.19 -11.36 17.26
CA TYR A 388 19.77 -11.02 17.36
C TYR A 388 19.49 -9.56 17.04
N ARG A 389 20.26 -8.65 17.66
CA ARG A 389 20.10 -7.21 17.50
C ARG A 389 20.52 -6.69 16.12
N LYS A 390 21.43 -7.39 15.42
CA LYS A 390 21.86 -7.02 14.05
C LYS A 390 20.75 -7.25 13.03
N GLU A 391 20.02 -8.35 13.15
CA GLU A 391 18.97 -8.71 12.18
C GLU A 391 17.66 -9.12 12.86
N PRO A 392 17.04 -8.24 13.67
CA PRO A 392 15.90 -8.62 14.49
C PRO A 392 14.67 -9.01 13.66
N ASN A 393 14.64 -8.65 12.37
CA ASN A 393 13.53 -8.86 11.47
C ASN A 393 13.62 -10.14 10.64
N THR A 394 14.58 -11.04 10.89
CA THR A 394 14.60 -12.34 10.19
C THR A 394 13.36 -13.17 10.54
N ALA A 395 12.88 -13.96 9.58
CA ALA A 395 11.68 -14.77 9.77
C ALA A 395 11.81 -15.75 10.95
N LYS A 396 13.00 -16.32 11.20
CA LYS A 396 13.27 -17.12 12.41
C LYS A 396 12.95 -16.35 13.70
N ARG A 397 13.33 -15.07 13.78
CA ARG A 397 13.14 -14.25 14.98
C ARG A 397 11.72 -13.74 15.12
N ILE A 398 11.08 -13.36 14.01
CA ILE A 398 9.63 -13.06 13.99
C ILE A 398 8.84 -14.29 14.48
N ALA A 399 9.22 -15.48 14.00
CA ALA A 399 8.59 -16.73 14.40
C ALA A 399 8.70 -16.98 15.91
N GLN A 400 9.90 -16.78 16.46
CA GLN A 400 10.14 -16.92 17.89
C GLN A 400 9.31 -15.91 18.70
N ARG A 401 9.17 -14.66 18.25
CA ARG A 401 8.35 -13.66 18.93
C ARG A 401 6.86 -14.01 18.91
N LEU A 402 6.37 -14.57 17.81
CA LEU A 402 5.01 -15.09 17.75
C LEU A 402 4.82 -16.29 18.68
N LEU A 403 5.80 -17.20 18.76
CA LEU A 403 5.76 -18.32 19.71
C LEU A 403 5.68 -17.83 21.17
N ILE A 404 6.49 -16.83 21.53
CA ILE A 404 6.41 -16.19 22.85
C ILE A 404 5.00 -15.63 23.09
N ALA A 405 4.40 -14.96 22.11
CA ALA A 405 3.04 -14.46 22.23
C ALA A 405 1.99 -15.58 22.40
N PHE A 406 2.17 -16.74 21.75
CA PHE A 406 1.31 -17.91 21.98
C PHE A 406 1.46 -18.44 23.41
N GLN A 407 2.68 -18.53 23.95
CA GLN A 407 2.92 -18.96 25.33
C GLN A 407 2.28 -18.00 26.34
N VAL A 408 2.32 -16.69 26.06
CA VAL A 408 1.67 -15.66 26.88
C VAL A 408 0.15 -15.82 26.87
N VAL A 409 -0.47 -16.07 25.71
CA VAL A 409 -1.94 -16.15 25.58
C VAL A 409 -2.49 -17.52 25.98
N TYR A 410 -1.75 -18.60 25.75
CA TYR A 410 -2.17 -19.99 25.98
C TYR A 410 -1.16 -20.76 26.85
N PRO A 411 -0.88 -20.31 28.08
CA PRO A 411 0.16 -20.93 28.91
C PRO A 411 -0.11 -22.40 29.21
N GLU A 412 -1.38 -22.81 29.30
CA GLU A 412 -1.76 -24.21 29.58
C GLU A 412 -1.43 -25.16 28.43
N GLU A 413 -1.35 -24.68 27.19
CA GLU A 413 -0.97 -25.50 26.03
C GLU A 413 0.55 -25.72 25.94
N TYR A 414 1.34 -24.96 26.69
CA TYR A 414 2.82 -24.98 26.68
C TYR A 414 3.44 -25.19 28.07
N GLY A 415 2.63 -25.39 29.10
CA GLY A 415 3.07 -25.52 30.50
C GLY A 415 3.48 -26.93 30.92
N ASN A 416 3.50 -27.89 29.99
CA ASN A 416 3.94 -29.26 30.20
C ASN A 416 5.02 -29.65 29.17
N GLU A 417 6.21 -29.04 29.27
CA GLU A 417 7.45 -29.64 28.77
C GLU A 417 8.55 -29.54 29.83
#